data_AF-A0ABC8UJ90-F1
#
_entry.id   AF-A0ABC8UJ90-F1
#
_cell.length_a   1.000
_cell.length_b   1.000
_cell.length_c   1.000
_cell.angle_alpha   90.00
_cell.angle_beta   90.00
_cell.angle_gamma   90.00
#
_symmetry.space_group_name_H-M   'P 1'
#
loop_
_entity.id
_entity.type
_entity.pdbx_description
1 polymer ?
#
loop_
_entity_poly.entity_id
_entity_poly.type
_entity_poly.pdbx_seq_one_letter_code
_entity_poly.pdbx_strand_id
1 'polypeptide(L)'
;MERERGRETTSIERSLKMIAAEFYIPKDNKLKPLGEDTHFIYAEKQTIGVADSVGGWARKGVDAGEYARELMANAVYAVEDQPKSTLGNTDDSPSLAEEFEVVVEARDIVVAGIDGLFDNLHSAETEDIVSVCLRQGNMPELLTWTMSKVAWVKSLEEWTDSPFAMATHDAGIDHRGGKYDDVRVVAACLLSAG
;
A
#
# COMPACT_ATOMS: atom_id res chain seq x y z
N MET A 1 -21.09 26.21 -51.15
CA MET A 1 -21.41 25.34 -50.00
C MET A 1 -20.29 24.33 -49.88
N GLU A 2 -19.27 24.71 -49.11
CA GLU A 2 -18.14 23.86 -48.75
C GLU A 2 -18.61 22.74 -47.83
N ARG A 3 -18.16 21.51 -48.09
CA ARG A 3 -18.33 20.39 -47.17
C ARG A 3 -17.11 20.37 -46.26
N GLU A 4 -17.31 20.75 -45.00
CA GLU A 4 -16.32 20.59 -43.94
C GLU A 4 -16.05 19.08 -43.74
N ARG A 5 -14.79 18.68 -43.92
CA ARG A 5 -14.30 17.37 -43.47
C ARG A 5 -14.18 17.43 -41.96
N GLY A 6 -15.00 16.65 -41.26
CA GLY A 6 -14.80 16.36 -39.85
C GLY A 6 -13.41 15.76 -39.66
N ARG A 7 -12.58 16.41 -38.85
CA ARG A 7 -11.36 15.81 -38.29
C ARG A 7 -11.80 14.75 -37.30
N GLU A 8 -11.62 13.48 -37.65
CA GLU A 8 -11.48 12.42 -36.64
C GLU A 8 -10.21 12.72 -35.85
N THR A 9 -10.38 13.25 -34.64
CA THR A 9 -9.32 13.25 -33.63
C THR A 9 -9.24 11.83 -33.07
N THR A 10 -8.36 11.02 -33.64
CA THR A 10 -7.88 9.80 -32.99
C THR A 10 -7.15 10.20 -31.71
N SER A 11 -7.82 10.12 -30.56
CA SER A 11 -7.14 10.14 -29.27
C SER A 11 -6.26 8.89 -29.23
N ILE A 12 -4.95 9.06 -29.39
CA ILE A 12 -3.99 8.02 -29.04
C ILE A 12 -4.18 7.79 -27.55
N GLU A 13 -4.84 6.70 -27.16
CA GLU A 13 -4.79 6.22 -25.78
C GLU A 13 -3.31 6.00 -25.48
N ARG A 14 -2.74 6.90 -24.69
CA ARG A 14 -1.36 6.75 -24.24
C ARG A 14 -1.38 5.64 -23.21
N SER A 15 -0.74 4.53 -23.54
CA SER A 15 -0.50 3.47 -22.58
C SER A 15 0.26 4.05 -21.37
N LEU A 16 -0.06 3.58 -20.17
CA LEU A 16 0.61 3.96 -18.94
C LEU A 16 1.55 2.84 -18.49
N LYS A 17 2.66 3.23 -17.86
CA LYS A 17 3.61 2.36 -17.19
C LYS A 17 3.76 2.77 -15.73
N MET A 18 3.33 1.91 -14.83
CA MET A 18 3.57 1.92 -13.40
C MET A 18 5.01 1.48 -13.09
N ILE A 19 5.75 2.36 -12.44
CA ILE A 19 7.03 2.08 -11.77
C ILE A 19 6.76 2.10 -10.28
N ALA A 20 7.01 0.98 -9.59
CA ALA A 20 6.71 0.83 -8.17
C ALA A 20 7.97 0.47 -7.38
N ALA A 21 7.99 0.89 -6.12
CA ALA A 21 8.97 0.48 -5.12
C ALA A 21 8.26 0.24 -3.79
N GLU A 22 8.96 -0.43 -2.90
CA GLU A 22 8.54 -0.76 -1.54
C GLU A 22 9.55 -0.26 -0.50
N PHE A 23 9.11 -0.15 0.74
CA PHE A 23 10.01 -0.12 1.89
C PHE A 23 9.33 -0.76 3.10
N TYR A 24 10.11 -1.47 3.89
CA TYR A 24 9.62 -2.21 5.05
C TYR A 24 10.51 -2.00 6.27
N ILE A 25 9.91 -1.64 7.40
CA ILE A 25 10.57 -1.55 8.70
C ILE A 25 9.82 -2.47 9.67
N PRO A 26 10.41 -3.62 10.07
CA PRO A 26 9.79 -4.50 11.05
C PRO A 26 9.85 -3.90 12.45
N LYS A 27 8.79 -4.11 13.25
CA LYS A 27 8.83 -3.97 14.71
C LYS A 27 9.82 -4.98 15.29
N ASP A 28 10.50 -4.60 16.37
CA ASP A 28 11.49 -5.49 16.99
C ASP A 28 10.77 -6.69 17.62
N ASN A 29 10.76 -7.80 16.88
CA ASN A 29 10.22 -9.06 17.35
C ASN A 29 11.20 -10.18 17.03
N LYS A 30 12.05 -10.52 18.01
CA LYS A 30 13.02 -11.62 17.91
C LYS A 30 12.41 -12.98 17.56
N LEU A 31 11.11 -13.17 17.83
CA LEU A 31 10.39 -14.40 17.51
C LEU A 31 9.83 -14.39 16.07
N LYS A 32 9.77 -13.22 15.42
CA LYS A 32 9.19 -13.03 14.08
C LYS A 32 10.06 -12.10 13.23
N PRO A 33 11.25 -12.55 12.81
CA PRO A 33 12.20 -11.70 12.08
C PRO A 33 11.70 -11.26 10.69
N LEU A 34 10.70 -11.94 10.13
CA LEU A 34 10.11 -11.61 8.83
C LEU A 34 8.95 -10.61 8.91
N GLY A 35 8.48 -10.27 10.12
CA GLY A 35 7.23 -9.54 10.30
C GLY A 35 5.98 -10.37 10.08
N GLU A 36 4.84 -9.73 10.32
CA GLU A 36 3.53 -10.33 10.12
C GLU A 36 2.93 -9.90 8.79
N ASP A 37 3.22 -8.68 8.32
CA ASP A 37 2.57 -8.13 7.13
C ASP A 37 3.37 -8.43 5.86
N THR A 38 2.78 -8.21 4.69
CA THR A 38 3.45 -8.47 3.41
C THR A 38 2.93 -7.59 2.26
N HIS A 39 3.59 -7.69 1.11
CA HIS A 39 3.19 -7.04 -0.15
C HIS A 39 3.66 -7.87 -1.35
N PHE A 40 3.21 -7.49 -2.54
CA PHE A 40 3.84 -7.86 -3.81
C PHE A 40 3.86 -6.68 -4.78
N ILE A 41 4.85 -6.69 -5.68
CA ILE A 41 4.90 -5.84 -6.87
C ILE A 41 5.03 -6.76 -8.07
N TYR A 42 4.03 -6.75 -8.95
CA TYR A 42 4.06 -7.47 -10.21
C TYR A 42 4.18 -6.50 -11.38
N ALA A 43 5.41 -6.16 -11.72
CA ALA A 43 5.72 -5.14 -12.72
C ALA A 43 5.16 -5.47 -14.12
N GLU A 44 5.18 -6.72 -14.57
CA GLU A 44 4.68 -7.07 -15.92
C GLU A 44 3.18 -6.86 -16.07
N LYS A 45 2.43 -7.16 -15.01
CA LYS A 45 0.95 -7.04 -14.97
C LYS A 45 0.49 -5.71 -14.38
N GLN A 46 1.43 -4.86 -13.98
CA GLN A 46 1.17 -3.53 -13.45
C GLN A 46 0.26 -3.58 -12.22
N THR A 47 0.50 -4.54 -11.33
CA THR A 47 -0.30 -4.80 -10.14
C THR A 47 0.56 -4.71 -8.88
N ILE A 48 0.02 -4.10 -7.83
CA ILE A 48 0.60 -4.09 -6.49
C ILE A 48 -0.44 -4.62 -5.51
N GLY A 49 0.02 -5.16 -4.39
CA GLY A 49 -0.86 -5.54 -3.29
C GLY A 49 -0.14 -5.43 -1.96
N VAL A 50 -0.92 -5.15 -0.91
CA VAL A 50 -0.47 -5.11 0.49
C VAL A 50 -1.43 -5.96 1.31
N ALA A 51 -0.93 -6.61 2.35
CA ALA A 51 -1.77 -7.32 3.31
C ALA A 51 -1.25 -7.09 4.73
N ASP A 52 -2.17 -6.63 5.57
CA ASP A 52 -2.03 -6.56 7.02
C ASP A 52 -2.37 -7.93 7.62
N SER A 53 -1.64 -8.31 8.65
CA SER A 53 -1.72 -9.60 9.30
C SER A 53 -2.26 -9.50 10.72
N VAL A 54 -2.80 -10.61 11.22
CA VAL A 54 -3.48 -10.61 12.53
C VAL A 54 -2.50 -11.03 13.64
N GLY A 55 -1.75 -10.06 14.17
CA GLY A 55 -0.69 -10.32 15.16
C GLY A 55 -1.13 -10.96 16.49
N GLY A 56 -2.42 -10.89 16.83
CA GLY A 56 -2.97 -11.47 18.07
C GLY A 56 -2.72 -12.97 18.27
N TRP A 57 -2.53 -13.71 17.17
CA TRP A 57 -2.29 -15.16 17.19
C TRP A 57 -0.88 -15.56 17.61
N ALA A 58 0.08 -14.61 17.62
CA ALA A 58 1.44 -14.85 18.08
C ALA A 58 1.50 -15.41 19.51
N ARG A 59 0.57 -15.00 20.39
CA ARG A 59 0.47 -15.49 21.79
C ARG A 59 0.15 -16.99 21.90
N LYS A 60 -0.36 -17.59 20.81
CA LYS A 60 -0.68 -19.02 20.71
C LYS A 60 0.39 -19.79 19.92
N GLY A 61 1.51 -19.17 19.58
CA GLY A 61 2.59 -19.78 18.79
C GLY A 61 2.26 -19.91 17.30
N VAL A 62 1.23 -19.23 16.81
CA VAL A 62 0.84 -19.24 15.39
C VAL A 62 1.49 -18.04 14.69
N ASP A 63 2.13 -18.31 13.54
CA ASP A 63 2.65 -17.24 12.70
C ASP A 63 1.59 -16.73 11.72
N ALA A 64 0.88 -15.67 12.10
CA ALA A 64 -0.08 -15.01 11.22
C ALA A 64 0.55 -14.51 9.90
N GLY A 65 1.86 -14.22 9.90
CA GLY A 65 2.55 -13.78 8.69
C GLY A 65 2.67 -14.87 7.63
N GLU A 66 2.57 -16.15 7.99
CA GLU A 66 2.54 -17.25 7.02
C GLU A 66 1.31 -17.14 6.11
N TYR A 67 0.14 -16.90 6.71
CA TYR A 67 -1.11 -16.71 5.97
C TYR A 67 -1.07 -15.47 5.07
N ALA A 68 -0.56 -14.35 5.58
CA ALA A 68 -0.48 -13.12 4.79
C ALA A 68 0.45 -13.32 3.58
N ARG A 69 1.61 -13.97 3.76
CA ARG A 69 2.55 -14.30 2.67
C ARG A 69 1.95 -15.27 1.66
N GLU A 70 1.24 -16.31 2.12
CA GLU A 70 0.55 -17.24 1.24
C GLU A 70 -0.57 -16.55 0.44
N LEU A 71 -1.34 -15.65 1.07
CA LEU A 71 -2.36 -14.85 0.39
C LEU A 71 -1.76 -14.01 -0.74
N MET A 72 -0.67 -13.29 -0.48
CA MET A 72 -0.01 -12.49 -1.54
C MET A 72 0.59 -13.36 -2.64
N ALA A 73 1.18 -14.52 -2.30
CA ALA A 73 1.67 -15.45 -3.32
C ALA A 73 0.53 -15.98 -4.22
N ASN A 74 -0.61 -16.32 -3.62
CA ASN A 74 -1.80 -16.74 -4.34
C ASN A 74 -2.40 -15.59 -5.18
N ALA A 75 -2.35 -14.34 -4.69
CA ALA A 75 -2.76 -13.18 -5.46
C ALA A 75 -1.90 -13.00 -6.72
N VAL A 76 -0.58 -13.17 -6.62
CA VAL A 76 0.31 -13.16 -7.79
C VAL A 76 -0.08 -14.26 -8.79
N TYR A 77 -0.31 -15.50 -8.33
CA TYR A 77 -0.74 -16.59 -9.21
C TYR A 77 -2.09 -16.32 -9.89
N ALA A 78 -3.03 -15.70 -9.18
CA ALA A 78 -4.33 -15.31 -9.75
C ALA A 78 -4.15 -14.25 -10.85
N VAL A 79 -3.27 -13.28 -10.65
CA VAL A 79 -2.93 -12.25 -11.66
C VAL A 79 -2.21 -12.85 -12.87
N GLU A 80 -1.46 -13.95 -12.69
CA GLU A 80 -0.84 -14.71 -13.78
C GLU A 80 -1.83 -15.52 -14.63
N ASP A 81 -3.11 -15.60 -14.25
CA ASP A 81 -4.11 -16.51 -14.85
C ASP A 81 -3.66 -17.99 -14.79
N GLN A 82 -2.91 -18.35 -13.74
CA GLN A 82 -2.56 -19.73 -13.44
C GLN A 82 -3.50 -20.26 -12.35
N PRO A 83 -4.61 -20.93 -12.70
CA PRO A 83 -5.56 -21.41 -11.72
C PRO A 83 -4.92 -22.53 -10.87
N LYS A 84 -4.47 -22.20 -9.66
CA LYS A 84 -4.44 -23.14 -8.54
C LYS A 84 -5.76 -22.98 -7.77
N SER A 85 -6.87 -23.43 -8.37
CA SER A 85 -8.16 -23.40 -7.70
C SER A 85 -8.27 -24.54 -6.69
N THR A 86 -7.78 -24.29 -5.48
CA THR A 86 -8.32 -24.89 -4.27
C THR A 86 -8.70 -23.75 -3.34
N LEU A 87 -9.71 -22.98 -3.76
CA LEU A 87 -10.40 -22.07 -2.85
C LEU A 87 -10.99 -22.95 -1.75
N GLY A 88 -10.57 -22.71 -0.50
CA GLY A 88 -11.27 -23.29 0.64
C GLY A 88 -12.74 -22.92 0.55
N ASN A 89 -13.63 -23.86 0.88
CA ASN A 89 -15.06 -23.59 0.91
C ASN A 89 -15.35 -22.72 2.15
N THR A 90 -15.20 -21.41 2.01
CA THR A 90 -15.45 -20.41 3.06
C THR A 90 -16.66 -19.56 2.67
N ASP A 91 -17.44 -19.13 3.66
CA ASP A 91 -18.58 -18.23 3.43
C ASP A 91 -18.14 -16.82 2.95
N ASP A 92 -16.85 -16.50 3.07
CA ASP A 92 -16.23 -15.28 2.55
C ASP A 92 -15.85 -15.44 1.07
N SER A 93 -16.75 -15.02 0.18
CA SER A 93 -16.50 -14.96 -1.27
C SER A 93 -15.77 -13.67 -1.65
N PRO A 94 -14.87 -13.68 -2.67
CA PRO A 94 -14.30 -12.45 -3.23
C PRO A 94 -15.35 -11.41 -3.66
N SER A 95 -16.57 -11.86 -3.98
CA SER A 95 -17.70 -10.97 -4.29
C SER A 95 -18.16 -10.07 -3.14
N LEU A 96 -17.69 -10.31 -1.92
CA LEU A 96 -17.91 -9.44 -0.77
C LEU A 96 -16.89 -8.30 -0.67
N ALA A 97 -15.83 -8.31 -1.48
CA ALA A 97 -14.84 -7.25 -1.49
C ALA A 97 -15.45 -5.96 -2.07
N GLU A 98 -15.03 -4.82 -1.52
CA GLU A 98 -15.32 -3.53 -2.13
C GLU A 98 -14.39 -3.30 -3.32
N GLU A 99 -14.97 -3.06 -4.48
CA GLU A 99 -14.25 -2.77 -5.72
C GLU A 99 -14.65 -1.38 -6.21
N PHE A 100 -13.65 -0.59 -6.60
CA PHE A 100 -13.87 0.71 -7.21
C PHE A 100 -12.80 0.99 -8.26
N GLU A 101 -13.15 1.86 -9.21
CA GLU A 101 -12.26 2.28 -10.30
C GLU A 101 -11.98 3.77 -10.18
N VAL A 102 -10.71 4.14 -10.32
CA VAL A 102 -10.26 5.53 -10.39
C VAL A 102 -9.59 5.74 -11.73
N VAL A 103 -10.04 6.75 -12.48
CA VAL A 103 -9.37 7.15 -13.72
C VAL A 103 -8.04 7.80 -13.37
N VAL A 104 -6.96 7.30 -13.97
CA VAL A 104 -5.59 7.77 -13.70
C VAL A 104 -4.94 8.32 -14.95
N GLU A 105 -3.97 9.21 -14.76
CA GLU A 105 -3.16 9.80 -15.82
C GLU A 105 -1.66 9.71 -15.52
N ALA A 106 -0.86 10.01 -16.56
CA ALA A 106 0.59 10.07 -16.38
C ALA A 106 0.92 11.15 -15.35
N ARG A 107 1.85 10.82 -14.44
CA ARG A 107 2.32 11.56 -13.27
C ARG A 107 1.50 11.36 -12.00
N ASP A 108 0.43 10.57 -12.04
CA ASP A 108 -0.23 10.13 -10.82
C ASP A 108 0.69 9.27 -9.95
N ILE A 109 0.50 9.40 -8.65
CA ILE A 109 1.23 8.65 -7.63
C ILE A 109 0.21 7.85 -6.82
N VAL A 110 0.42 6.54 -6.77
CA VAL A 110 -0.35 5.63 -5.93
C VAL A 110 0.50 5.30 -4.71
N VAL A 111 -0.07 5.44 -3.52
CA VAL A 111 0.55 5.00 -2.26
C VAL A 111 -0.37 3.99 -1.61
N ALA A 112 0.15 2.78 -1.40
CA ALA A 112 -0.49 1.72 -0.65
C ALA A 112 0.38 1.39 0.57
N GLY A 113 -0.26 1.00 1.67
CA GLY A 113 0.41 0.66 2.89
C GLY A 113 -0.53 -0.07 3.84
N ILE A 114 0.05 -0.59 4.91
CA ILE A 114 -0.69 -1.20 6.02
C ILE A 114 -0.89 -0.18 7.14
N ASP A 115 -1.58 -0.60 8.20
CA ASP A 115 -1.94 0.22 9.35
C ASP A 115 -0.73 0.98 9.96
N GLY A 116 0.45 0.38 10.10
CA GLY A 116 1.63 1.05 10.65
C GLY A 116 2.07 2.32 9.90
N LEU A 117 1.69 2.48 8.63
CA LEU A 117 1.83 3.74 7.90
C LEU A 117 0.75 4.75 8.33
N PHE A 118 -0.52 4.39 8.14
CA PHE A 118 -1.66 5.30 8.24
C PHE A 118 -2.08 5.60 9.69
N ASP A 119 -1.69 4.76 10.65
CA ASP A 119 -1.84 5.01 12.09
C ASP A 119 -0.89 6.09 12.61
N ASN A 120 0.19 6.36 11.86
CA ASN A 120 1.28 7.24 12.28
C ASN A 120 1.45 8.50 11.41
N LEU A 121 0.88 8.55 10.20
CA LEU A 121 0.92 9.70 9.30
C LEU A 121 -0.47 10.23 8.95
N HIS A 122 -0.66 11.54 9.12
CA HIS A 122 -1.83 12.24 8.61
C HIS A 122 -1.76 12.41 7.09
N SER A 123 -2.91 12.51 6.44
CA SER A 123 -3.00 12.75 4.99
C SER A 123 -2.23 14.01 4.55
N ALA A 124 -2.29 15.08 5.33
CA ALA A 124 -1.53 16.30 5.06
C ALA A 124 0.00 16.07 5.09
N GLU A 125 0.49 15.24 6.03
CA GLU A 125 1.91 14.89 6.11
C GLU A 125 2.32 13.98 4.93
N THR A 126 1.43 13.07 4.52
CA THR A 126 1.61 12.25 3.30
C THR A 126 1.78 13.15 2.07
N GLU A 127 0.92 14.16 1.90
CA GLU A 127 0.99 15.14 0.80
C GLU A 127 2.28 15.97 0.83
N ASP A 128 2.71 16.41 2.01
CA ASP A 128 3.96 17.15 2.19
C ASP A 128 5.17 16.30 1.79
N ILE A 129 5.22 15.04 2.22
CA ILE A 129 6.29 14.10 1.88
C ILE A 129 6.32 13.83 0.37
N VAL A 130 5.16 13.58 -0.24
CA VAL A 130 5.03 13.41 -1.71
C VAL A 130 5.60 14.65 -2.43
N SER A 131 5.20 15.84 -2.00
CA SER A 131 5.63 17.11 -2.58
C SER A 131 7.15 17.31 -2.48
N VAL A 132 7.77 16.95 -1.35
CA VAL A 132 9.23 16.99 -1.17
C VAL A 132 9.92 16.01 -2.11
N CYS A 133 9.47 14.77 -2.17
CA CYS A 133 10.12 13.72 -2.98
C CYS A 133 9.99 14.00 -4.48
N LEU A 134 8.84 14.52 -4.93
CA LEU A 134 8.63 14.98 -6.30
C LEU A 134 9.66 16.03 -6.74
N ARG A 135 9.98 17.00 -5.88
CA ARG A 135 10.99 18.04 -6.18
C ARG A 135 12.42 17.48 -6.27
N GLN A 136 12.70 16.39 -5.57
CA GLN A 136 14.02 15.76 -5.55
C GLN A 136 14.22 14.77 -6.71
N GLY A 137 13.15 14.34 -7.37
CA GLY A 137 13.22 13.57 -8.62
C GLY A 137 13.61 12.10 -8.48
N ASN A 138 13.57 11.53 -7.28
CA ASN A 138 13.95 10.14 -7.01
C ASN A 138 12.74 9.29 -6.56
N MET A 139 11.72 9.26 -7.41
CA MET A 139 10.45 8.56 -7.15
C MET A 139 10.42 7.21 -7.90
N PRO A 140 9.79 6.16 -7.36
CA PRO A 140 9.09 6.09 -6.06
C PRO A 140 9.97 5.72 -4.83
N GLU A 141 11.25 5.42 -5.01
CA GLU A 141 12.13 4.86 -3.96
C GLU A 141 12.36 5.81 -2.78
N LEU A 142 12.59 7.10 -3.05
CA LEU A 142 12.72 8.09 -1.97
C LEU A 142 11.41 8.23 -1.20
N LEU A 143 10.27 8.08 -1.88
CA LEU A 143 8.97 8.23 -1.27
C LEU A 143 8.71 7.14 -0.24
N THR A 144 8.88 5.87 -0.63
CA THR A 144 8.66 4.73 0.27
C THR A 144 9.60 4.78 1.46
N TRP A 145 10.88 5.10 1.25
CA TRP A 145 11.86 5.26 2.33
C TRP A 145 11.46 6.38 3.29
N THR A 146 11.12 7.57 2.75
CA THR A 146 10.81 8.74 3.58
C THR A 146 9.54 8.52 4.39
N MET A 147 8.46 8.09 3.74
CA MET A 147 7.19 7.78 4.41
C MET A 147 7.39 6.74 5.52
N SER A 148 8.10 5.64 5.21
CA SER A 148 8.34 4.59 6.20
C SER A 148 9.15 5.11 7.39
N LYS A 149 10.17 5.94 7.14
CA LYS A 149 11.00 6.49 8.22
C LYS A 149 10.26 7.48 9.09
N VAL A 150 9.45 8.37 8.52
CA VAL A 150 8.66 9.31 9.30
C VAL A 150 7.59 8.57 10.11
N ALA A 151 6.85 7.65 9.48
CA ALA A 151 5.86 6.81 10.18
C ALA A 151 6.50 6.03 11.34
N TRP A 152 7.65 5.39 11.10
CA TRP A 152 8.39 4.67 12.14
C TRP A 152 8.85 5.56 13.29
N VAL A 153 9.41 6.75 13.01
CA VAL A 153 9.82 7.67 14.07
C VAL A 153 8.62 8.08 14.92
N LYS A 154 7.50 8.46 14.28
CA LYS A 154 6.26 8.82 14.99
C LYS A 154 5.67 7.66 15.78
N SER A 155 5.80 6.43 15.30
CA SER A 155 5.38 5.22 16.03
C SER A 155 6.05 5.07 17.40
N LEU A 156 7.22 5.67 17.59
CA LEU A 156 8.01 5.65 18.83
C LEU A 156 7.80 6.89 19.71
N GLU A 157 7.08 7.90 19.23
CA GLU A 157 6.89 9.17 19.94
C GLU A 157 5.68 9.10 20.88
N GLU A 158 5.94 9.22 22.19
CA GLU A 158 4.91 9.14 23.25
C GLU A 158 3.88 10.28 23.23
N TRP A 159 4.24 11.42 22.62
CA TRP A 159 3.44 12.66 22.66
C TRP A 159 3.01 13.14 21.28
N THR A 160 3.19 12.30 20.27
CA THR A 160 2.76 12.63 18.90
C THR A 160 1.24 12.52 18.80
N ASP A 161 0.62 13.46 18.11
CA ASP A 161 -0.81 13.45 17.80
C ASP A 161 -1.01 12.69 16.49
N SER A 162 -0.88 11.36 16.52
CA SER A 162 -1.04 10.52 15.34
C SER A 162 -2.51 10.19 15.08
N PRO A 163 -2.88 9.79 13.84
CA PRO A 163 -4.22 9.30 13.55
C PRO A 163 -4.70 8.21 14.53
N PHE A 164 -3.80 7.30 14.92
CA PHE A 164 -4.11 6.28 15.93
C PHE A 164 -4.40 6.86 17.31
N ALA A 165 -3.56 7.78 17.80
CA ALA A 165 -3.78 8.43 19.09
C ALA A 165 -5.14 9.14 19.14
N MET A 166 -5.48 9.86 18.06
CA MET A 166 -6.78 10.51 17.91
C MET A 166 -7.93 9.49 17.92
N ALA A 167 -7.84 8.42 17.13
CA ALA A 167 -8.85 7.37 17.08
C ALA A 167 -9.05 6.68 18.45
N THR A 168 -7.96 6.44 19.20
CA THR A 168 -8.05 5.88 20.56
C THR A 168 -8.73 6.83 21.54
N HIS A 169 -8.39 8.12 21.47
CA HIS A 169 -9.02 9.15 22.30
C HIS A 169 -10.53 9.24 22.03
N ASP A 170 -10.93 9.26 20.74
CA ASP A 170 -12.34 9.31 20.34
C ASP A 170 -13.12 8.05 20.73
N ALA A 171 -12.43 6.91 20.80
CA ALA A 171 -12.98 5.65 21.33
C ALA A 171 -13.01 5.58 22.88
N GLY A 172 -12.48 6.58 23.58
CA GLY A 172 -12.39 6.60 25.05
C GLY A 172 -11.34 5.65 25.62
N ILE A 173 -10.36 5.24 24.82
CA ILE A 173 -9.24 4.38 25.21
C ILE A 173 -8.07 5.28 25.63
N ASP A 174 -7.53 5.05 26.83
CA ASP A 174 -6.35 5.76 27.32
C ASP A 174 -5.09 5.22 26.63
N HIS A 175 -4.74 5.83 25.49
CA HIS A 175 -3.50 5.61 24.74
C HIS A 175 -2.92 6.97 24.34
N ARG A 176 -1.59 7.08 24.30
CA ARG A 176 -0.88 8.29 23.91
C ARG A 176 0.23 7.96 22.94
N GLY A 177 0.47 8.87 22.00
CA GLY A 177 1.54 8.74 21.03
C GLY A 177 1.22 7.77 19.90
N GLY A 178 2.24 7.50 19.10
CA GLY A 178 2.11 6.68 17.90
C GLY A 178 1.77 5.22 18.20
N LYS A 179 1.41 4.49 17.16
CA LYS A 179 1.21 3.04 17.23
C LYS A 179 2.50 2.35 16.81
N TYR A 180 3.17 1.72 17.78
CA TYR A 180 4.35 0.91 17.52
C TYR A 180 3.99 -0.39 16.78
N ASP A 181 4.21 -0.42 15.46
CA ASP A 181 3.92 -1.58 14.62
C ASP A 181 4.90 -1.73 13.45
N ASP A 182 4.75 -2.84 12.71
CA ASP A 182 5.40 -3.05 11.41
C ASP A 182 4.98 -1.92 10.45
N VAL A 183 5.94 -1.32 9.73
CA VAL A 183 5.66 -0.27 8.74
C VAL A 183 5.99 -0.77 7.35
N ARG A 184 4.97 -0.91 6.50
CA ARG A 184 5.14 -1.27 5.09
C ARG A 184 4.47 -0.27 4.16
N VAL A 185 5.23 0.18 3.17
CA VAL A 185 4.78 1.15 2.16
C VAL A 185 5.14 0.61 0.78
N VAL A 186 4.19 0.65 -0.14
CA VAL A 186 4.39 0.45 -1.58
C VAL A 186 3.94 1.72 -2.28
N ALA A 187 4.81 2.33 -3.06
CA ALA A 187 4.45 3.50 -3.85
C ALA A 187 4.72 3.26 -5.33
N ALA A 188 3.87 3.82 -6.18
CA ALA A 188 3.99 3.69 -7.61
C ALA A 188 3.77 5.03 -8.32
N CYS A 189 4.55 5.27 -9.37
CA CYS A 189 4.39 6.42 -10.26
C CYS A 189 3.94 5.93 -11.64
N LEU A 190 2.89 6.56 -12.17
CA LEU A 190 2.39 6.27 -13.51
C LEU A 190 3.11 7.17 -14.52
N LEU A 191 3.72 6.57 -15.52
CA LEU A 191 4.42 7.26 -16.60
C LEU A 191 3.72 6.99 -17.92
N SER A 192 3.80 7.94 -18.86
CA SER A 192 3.42 7.63 -20.25
C SER A 192 4.36 6.54 -20.78
N ALA A 193 3.80 5.44 -21.28
CA ALA A 193 4.54 4.50 -22.11
C ALA A 193 4.84 5.20 -23.45
N GLY A 194 6.12 5.18 -23.82
CA GLY A 194 6.61 5.75 -25.09
C GLY A 194 6.24 4.93 -26.30
#